data_AF-A0A7Y8J014-F1
#
_entry.id   AF-A0A7Y8J014-F1
#
_cell.length_a   1.000
_cell.length_b   1.000
_cell.length_c   1.000
_cell.angle_alpha   90.00
_cell.angle_beta   90.00
_cell.angle_gamma   90.00
#
_symmetry.space_group_name_H-M   'P 1'
#
loop_
_entity.id
_entity.type
_entity.pdbx_description
1 polymer ?
#
loop_
_entity_poly.entity_id
_entity_poly.type
_entity_poly.pdbx_seq_one_letter_code
_entity_poly.pdbx_strand_id
1 'polypeptide(L)' 'MRYRFYTLVAVVLILDHVTKWLARTQLAPDRVIELIPGYLRLSYVSNTGVAFGLFRDLQSPWKPYV' A
#
# COMPACT_ATOMS: atom_id res chain seq x y z
N MET A 1 5.73 4.75 -28.41
CA MET A 1 5.37 5.44 -27.14
C MET A 1 4.37 4.65 -26.29
N ARG A 2 3.23 4.25 -26.85
CA ARG A 2 2.13 3.60 -26.12
C ARG A 2 2.49 2.29 -25.38
N TYR A 3 3.27 1.40 -25.99
CA TYR A 3 3.70 0.15 -25.33
C TYR A 3 4.59 0.40 -24.11
N ARG A 4 5.55 1.34 -24.21
CA ARG A 4 6.42 1.71 -23.08
C ARG A 4 5.60 2.22 -21.89
N PHE A 5 4.55 3.00 -22.16
CA PHE A 5 3.63 3.47 -21.13
C PHE A 5 2.91 2.30 -20.44
N TYR A 6 2.33 1.36 -21.20
CA TYR A 6 1.65 0.21 -20.60
C TYR A 6 2.60 -0.72 -19.84
N THR A 7 3.83 -0.91 -20.33
CA THR A 7 4.86 -1.65 -19.60
C THR A 7 5.18 -0.98 -18.27
N LEU A 8 5.33 0.35 -18.24
CA LEU A 8 5.57 1.09 -17.00
C LEU A 8 4.40 0.93 -16.02
N VAL A 9 3.16 1.08 -16.49
CA VAL A 9 1.97 0.88 -15.66
C VAL A 9 1.93 -0.53 -15.08
N ALA A 10 2.18 -1.56 -15.89
CA ALA A 10 2.19 -2.94 -15.43
C ALA A 10 3.27 -3.17 -14.36
N VAL A 11 4.48 -2.65 -14.57
CA VAL A 11 5.58 -2.75 -13.59
C VAL A 11 5.20 -2.08 -12.27
N VAL A 12 4.64 -0.87 -12.30
CA VAL A 12 4.22 -0.15 -11.10
C VAL A 12 3.15 -0.94 -10.34
N LEU A 13 2.13 -1.46 -11.03
CA LEU A 13 1.06 -2.24 -10.39
C LEU A 13 1.58 -3.54 -9.78
N ILE A 14 2.47 -4.25 -10.47
CA ILE A 14 3.07 -5.49 -9.96
C ILE A 14 3.91 -5.18 -8.71
N LEU A 15 4.76 -4.15 -8.75
CA LEU A 15 5.58 -3.77 -7.60
C LEU A 15 4.73 -3.32 -6.41
N ASP A 16 3.66 -2.55 -6.64
CA ASP A 16 2.72 -2.13 -5.60
C ASP A 16 2.05 -3.35 -4.92
N HIS A 17 1.57 -4.32 -5.69
CA HIS A 17 0.90 -5.49 -5.13
C HIS A 17 1.87 -6.44 -4.41
N VAL A 18 3.06 -6.67 -4.97
CA VAL A 18 4.11 -7.49 -4.34
C VAL A 18 4.57 -6.88 -3.03
N THR A 19 4.80 -5.56 -2.98
CA THR A 19 5.22 -4.88 -1.75
C THR A 19 4.13 -4.90 -0.68
N LYS A 20 2.85 -4.75 -1.04
CA LYS A 20 1.72 -4.91 -0.10
C LYS A 20 1.59 -6.34 0.43
N TRP A 21 1.80 -7.34 -0.43
CA TRP A 21 1.80 -8.75 0.00
C TRP A 21 2.95 -9.03 0.98
N LEU A 22 4.15 -8.52 0.72
CA LEU A 22 5.28 -8.60 1.65
C LEU A 22 4.98 -7.88 2.96
N ALA A 23 4.39 -6.68 2.92
CA ALA A 23 4.03 -5.95 4.14
C ALA A 23 3.02 -6.75 5.00
N ARG A 24 2.00 -7.34 4.39
CA ARG A 24 1.02 -8.20 5.10
C ARG A 24 1.66 -9.45 5.71
N THR A 25 2.58 -10.07 5.00
CA THR A 25 3.19 -11.35 5.43
C THR A 25 4.37 -11.19 6.38
N GLN A 26 5.08 -10.06 6.31
CA GLN A 26 6.33 -9.86 7.03
C GLN A 26 6.24 -8.82 8.15
N LEU A 27 5.27 -7.90 8.11
CA LEU A 27 5.16 -6.79 9.07
C LEU A 27 3.89 -6.84 9.93
N ALA A 28 2.77 -7.37 9.41
CA ALA A 28 1.54 -7.45 10.19
C ALA A 28 1.64 -8.45 11.36
N PRO A 29 0.97 -8.20 12.49
CA PRO A 29 0.23 -6.97 12.80
C PRO A 29 1.16 -5.82 13.23
N ASP A 30 2.16 -6.10 14.08
CA ASP A 30 2.84 -5.06 14.86
C ASP A 30 4.38 -5.07 14.72
N ARG A 31 4.92 -5.81 13.73
CA ARG A 31 6.37 -5.84 13.51
C ARG A 31 6.80 -4.56 12.78
N VAL A 32 7.84 -3.94 13.33
CA VAL A 32 8.49 -2.76 12.74
C VAL A 32 9.91 -3.12 12.32
N ILE A 33 10.30 -2.73 11.11
CA ILE A 33 11.68 -2.83 10.61
C ILE A 33 12.22 -1.42 10.45
N GLU A 34 13.29 -1.09 11.17
CA GLU A 34 14.02 0.15 10.94
C GLU A 34 15.07 -0.09 9.85
N LEU A 35 14.84 0.48 8.66
CA LEU A 35 15.69 0.26 7.50
C LEU A 35 16.85 1.26 7.44
N ILE A 36 16.57 2.52 7.78
CA ILE A 36 17.58 3.57 7.94
C ILE A 36 17.37 4.18 9.34
N PRO A 37 18.29 3.93 10.29
CA PRO A 37 18.15 4.36 11.67
C PRO A 37 17.82 5.85 11.81
N GLY A 38 16.72 6.18 12.48
CA GLY A 38 16.27 7.54 12.70
C GLY A 38 15.53 8.22 11.53
N TYR A 39 15.48 7.60 10.34
CA TYR A 39 14.89 8.22 9.14
C TYR A 39 13.78 7.39 8.50
N LEU A 40 13.96 6.07 8.38
CA LEU A 40 13.05 5.21 7.64
C LEU A 40 12.74 3.93 8.41
N ARG A 41 11.45 3.77 8.76
CA ARG A 41 10.89 2.54 9.32
C ARG A 41 9.76 2.02 8.45
N LEU A 42 9.67 0.71 8.36
CA LEU A 42 8.57 0.00 7.73
C LEU A 42 7.69 -0.58 8.84
N SER A 43 6.41 -0.28 8.76
CA SER A 43 5.37 -0.82 9.65
C SER A 43 4.13 -1.11 8.81
N TYR A 44 3.33 -2.08 9.24
CA TYR A 44 2.09 -2.40 8.57
C TYR A 44 0.95 -1.56 9.13
N VAL A 45 0.26 -0.83 8.26
CA VAL A 45 -0.96 -0.07 8.63
C VAL A 45 -2.00 -0.27 7.52
N SER A 46 -3.22 -0.60 7.92
CA SER A 46 -4.36 -0.61 7.01
C SER A 46 -5.08 0.73 7.06
N ASN A 47 -5.13 1.42 5.92
CA ASN A 47 -5.85 2.69 5.81
C ASN A 47 -7.27 2.45 5.31
N THR A 48 -8.25 2.64 6.20
CA THR A 48 -9.69 2.45 5.92
C THR A 48 -10.37 3.70 5.33
N GLY A 49 -9.61 4.76 5.10
CA GLY A 49 -10.02 6.00 4.43
C GLY A 49 -8.94 6.52 3.49
N VAL A 50 -9.01 7.81 3.13
CA VAL A 50 -7.97 8.48 2.32
C VAL A 50 -6.82 8.92 3.26
N ALA A 51 -6.17 10.05 3.06
CA ALA A 51 -5.12 10.50 3.98
C ALA A 51 -5.73 10.75 5.37
N PHE A 52 -5.02 10.33 6.43
CA PHE A 52 -5.42 10.56 7.83
C PHE A 52 -6.80 10.02 8.24
N GLY A 53 -7.30 8.98 7.57
CA GLY A 53 -8.63 8.41 7.86
C GLY A 53 -9.80 9.30 7.41
N LEU A 54 -9.54 10.32 6.58
CA LEU A 54 -10.60 11.09 5.95
C LEU A 54 -11.54 10.15 5.20
N PHE A 55 -12.84 10.40 5.36
CA PHE A 55 -13.93 9.63 4.73
C PHE A 55 -14.05 8.16 5.18
N ARG A 56 -13.41 7.76 6.29
CA ARG A 56 -13.55 6.39 6.82
C ARG A 56 -15.01 5.96 7.00
N ASP A 57 -15.87 6.88 7.42
CA ASP A 57 -17.27 6.58 7.73
C ASP A 57 -18.21 6.80 6.53
N LEU A 58 -17.70 7.30 5.39
CA LEU A 58 -18.49 7.35 4.16
C LEU A 58 -18.76 5.94 3.65
N GLN A 59 -20.03 5.70 3.31
CA GLN A 59 -20.46 4.49 2.65
C GLN A 59 -20.35 4.69 1.13
N SER A 60 -19.64 3.78 0.46
CA SER A 60 -19.52 3.74 -0.99
C SER A 60 -19.87 2.33 -1.45
N PRO A 61 -20.65 2.15 -2.54
CA PRO A 61 -20.90 0.84 -3.14
C PRO A 61 -19.60 0.09 -3.51
N TRP A 62 -18.50 0.83 -3.69
CA TRP A 62 -17.21 0.29 -4.11
C TRP A 62 -16.29 -0.09 -2.94
N LYS A 63 -16.62 0.29 -1.70
CA LYS A 63 -15.81 0.02 -0.50
C LYS A 63 -15.45 -1.46 -0.27
N PRO A 64 -16.29 -2.47 -0.58
CA PRO A 64 -15.90 -3.87 -0.39
C PRO A 64 -14.89 -4.40 -1.41
N TYR A 65 -14.60 -3.65 -2.49
CA TYR A 65 -13.72 -4.09 -3.58
C TYR A 65 -12.34 -3.41 -3.55
N VAL A 66 -12.10 -2.50 -2.60
CA VAL A 66 -10.85 -1.75 -2.42
C VAL A 66 -10.20 -2.17 -1.12
#